data_AF-A0A7S1DND2-F1
#
_entry.id   AF-A0A7S1DND2-F1
#
_cell.length_a   1.000
_cell.length_b   1.000
_cell.length_c   1.000
_cell.angle_alpha   90.00
_cell.angle_beta   90.00
_cell.angle_gamma   90.00
#
_symmetry.space_group_name_H-M   'P 1'
#
loop_
_entity.id
_entity.type
_entity.pdbx_description
1 polymer ?
#
loop_
_entity_poly.entity_id
_entity_poly.type
_entity_poly.pdbx_seq_one_letter_code
_entity_poly.pdbx_strand_id
1 'polypeptide(L)'
;SSSSSSSSSSSSSSSSLLQCIAKVPSAPNVVGVLTGSSSGYVDGSLSEAKVAGPHGVAMSADGQTLYVADENNHRVRAISLSTGKVSTVAGDGTAATVDGQGTSAQFNRPKSISVDPSGSGTALVTSHVSHVVQKVMLASGNVTVLAGVVGEAAHLDGTGTNAKFSTPSNTIFTSDGQKAYVSEWGSGDDIRTIVIATGEVSTLVDFTSSGNVNPGGMALSADDSLLYVAMSNVDKIQVVTVATGAVVTLAETGFNAPRGLVLVAAGKLLITANKGSHTLMAVVVATGETYLLAGATDESGNTDGAGTEARFEGVRYLAASPDSKWLYVADFANHRIRSVMLCVGSSSSSSSSDRATRRGRHRIRRRSRFCNSSWGPGGGP
;
A
#
# COMPACT_ATOMS: atom_id res chain seq x y z
N SER A 1 23.56 -11.39 -46.26
CA SER A 1 22.35 -11.01 -45.51
C SER A 1 22.59 -11.26 -44.03
N SER A 2 23.09 -10.24 -43.32
CA SER A 2 23.31 -10.28 -41.88
C SER A 2 22.04 -9.90 -41.14
N SER A 3 21.38 -10.88 -40.50
CA SER A 3 20.30 -10.66 -39.55
C SER A 3 20.89 -10.54 -38.15
N SER A 4 20.99 -9.32 -37.63
CA SER A 4 21.23 -9.06 -36.20
C SER A 4 19.90 -9.09 -35.46
N SER A 5 19.69 -10.13 -34.67
CA SER A 5 18.59 -10.26 -33.72
C SER A 5 18.81 -9.35 -32.51
N SER A 6 17.89 -8.42 -32.30
CA SER A 6 17.78 -7.59 -31.10
C SER A 6 17.10 -8.37 -29.99
N SER A 7 17.83 -8.74 -28.94
CA SER A 7 17.26 -9.26 -27.70
C SER A 7 18.17 -8.97 -26.51
N SER A 8 18.04 -7.78 -25.90
CA SER A 8 18.56 -7.51 -24.54
C SER A 8 18.10 -6.13 -24.06
N SER A 9 16.87 -6.01 -23.56
CA SER A 9 16.43 -4.81 -22.83
C SER A 9 15.58 -5.09 -21.59
N SER A 10 15.24 -6.35 -21.29
CA SER A 10 14.42 -6.71 -20.12
C SER A 10 15.23 -7.13 -18.88
N SER A 11 16.51 -7.47 -19.02
CA SER A 11 17.35 -7.94 -17.90
C SER A 11 18.05 -6.82 -17.12
N SER A 12 18.22 -5.64 -17.71
CA SER A 12 18.91 -4.51 -17.07
C SER A 12 18.01 -3.71 -16.12
N SER A 13 16.71 -3.64 -16.40
CA SER A 13 15.72 -2.91 -15.59
C SER A 13 15.36 -3.61 -14.28
N SER A 14 15.33 -4.94 -14.27
CA SER A 14 15.12 -5.74 -13.05
C SER A 14 16.34 -5.73 -12.13
N SER A 15 17.56 -5.70 -12.69
CA SER A 15 18.79 -5.57 -11.92
C SER A 15 18.95 -4.19 -11.26
N SER A 16 18.50 -3.10 -11.91
CA SER A 16 18.58 -1.75 -11.37
C SER A 16 17.54 -1.48 -10.28
N LEU A 17 16.33 -2.06 -10.40
CA LEU A 17 15.32 -2.02 -9.36
C LEU A 17 15.77 -2.78 -8.10
N LEU A 18 16.32 -4.00 -8.24
CA LEU A 18 16.85 -4.74 -7.09
C LEU A 18 18.03 -4.02 -6.43
N GLN A 19 18.90 -3.36 -7.19
CA GLN A 19 19.98 -2.52 -6.65
C GLN A 19 19.45 -1.26 -5.95
N CYS A 20 18.39 -0.65 -6.47
CA CYS A 20 17.75 0.49 -5.83
C CYS A 20 17.03 0.08 -4.54
N ILE A 21 16.32 -1.05 -4.56
CA ILE A 21 15.64 -1.57 -3.38
C ILE A 21 16.63 -2.04 -2.31
N ALA A 22 17.77 -2.62 -2.70
CA ALA A 22 18.87 -2.89 -1.76
C ALA A 22 19.42 -1.62 -1.09
N LYS A 23 19.22 -0.44 -1.70
CA LYS A 23 19.58 0.86 -1.15
C LYS A 23 18.44 1.54 -0.39
N VAL A 24 17.23 0.99 -0.35
CA VAL A 24 16.08 1.54 0.41
C VAL A 24 16.45 1.96 1.85
N PRO A 25 17.31 1.23 2.60
CA PRO A 25 17.79 1.69 3.90
C PRO A 25 18.51 3.06 3.91
N SER A 26 18.93 3.55 2.73
CA SER A 26 19.70 4.79 2.52
C SER A 26 19.12 5.70 1.42
N ALA A 27 17.98 5.35 0.83
CA ALA A 27 17.38 6.06 -0.29
C ALA A 27 16.45 7.19 0.20
N PRO A 28 16.40 8.35 -0.49
CA PRO A 28 15.43 9.39 -0.18
C PRO A 28 14.05 8.95 -0.70
N ASN A 29 13.32 8.17 0.10
CA ASN A 29 11.95 7.79 -0.22
C ASN A 29 11.05 9.03 -0.11
N VAL A 30 10.45 9.52 -1.18
CA VAL A 30 9.64 10.74 -1.12
C VAL A 30 8.19 10.38 -0.77
N VAL A 31 7.70 10.96 0.32
CA VAL A 31 6.30 10.86 0.76
C VAL A 31 5.52 12.06 0.25
N GLY A 32 4.36 11.80 -0.33
CA GLY A 32 3.41 12.81 -0.79
C GLY A 32 1.97 12.40 -0.50
N VAL A 33 1.04 13.35 -0.66
CA VAL A 33 -0.40 13.07 -0.63
C VAL A 33 -0.88 12.55 -1.98
N LEU A 34 -1.53 11.39 -2.00
CA LEU A 34 -2.25 10.90 -3.18
C LEU A 34 -3.66 11.51 -3.25
N THR A 35 -4.42 11.42 -2.15
CA THR A 35 -5.77 12.02 -2.04
C THR A 35 -6.17 12.19 -0.58
N GLY A 36 -7.28 12.90 -0.36
CA GLY A 36 -7.76 13.29 0.97
C GLY A 36 -7.14 14.61 1.42
N SER A 37 -7.90 15.34 2.24
CA SER A 37 -7.50 16.65 2.75
C SER A 37 -7.91 16.84 4.21
N SER A 38 -9.18 16.56 4.47
CA SER A 38 -9.80 16.52 5.79
C SER A 38 -10.87 15.43 5.82
N SER A 39 -11.36 15.11 7.01
CA SER A 39 -12.45 14.15 7.18
C SER A 39 -13.67 14.53 6.34
N GLY A 40 -14.25 13.53 5.68
CA GLY A 40 -15.51 13.66 4.96
C GLY A 40 -15.57 12.75 3.76
N TYR A 41 -16.63 12.91 2.97
CA TYR A 41 -16.92 12.09 1.80
C TYR A 41 -17.19 12.96 0.58
N VAL A 42 -16.34 12.85 -0.44
CA VAL A 42 -16.51 13.46 -1.76
C VAL A 42 -15.86 12.52 -2.78
N ASP A 43 -16.59 12.14 -3.83
CA ASP A 43 -16.04 11.55 -5.06
C ASP A 43 -15.59 12.68 -6.01
N GLY A 44 -14.62 12.42 -6.89
CA GLY A 44 -14.11 13.46 -7.79
C GLY A 44 -12.66 13.24 -8.20
N SER A 45 -11.95 14.32 -8.53
CA SER A 45 -10.50 14.25 -8.76
C SER A 45 -9.73 13.99 -7.46
N LEU A 46 -8.46 13.57 -7.55
CA LEU A 46 -7.59 13.34 -6.39
C LEU A 46 -7.54 14.52 -5.41
N SER A 47 -7.59 15.76 -5.91
CA SER A 47 -7.53 16.99 -5.11
C SER A 47 -8.86 17.39 -4.47
N GLU A 48 -9.99 16.96 -5.03
CA GLU A 48 -11.34 17.28 -4.52
C GLU A 48 -11.86 16.20 -3.59
N ALA A 49 -11.49 14.96 -3.85
CA ALA A 49 -12.00 13.81 -3.14
C ALA A 49 -11.63 13.85 -1.65
N LYS A 50 -12.58 13.40 -0.83
CA LYS A 50 -12.42 13.25 0.62
C LYS A 50 -12.62 11.79 1.01
N VAL A 51 -11.81 11.38 1.97
CA VAL A 51 -11.89 10.11 2.69
C VAL A 51 -11.91 10.43 4.19
N ALA A 52 -12.46 9.53 5.00
CA ALA A 52 -12.58 9.71 6.45
C ALA A 52 -12.08 8.45 7.16
N GLY A 53 -10.92 8.56 7.78
CA GLY A 53 -10.28 7.42 8.45
C GLY A 53 -10.06 6.23 7.51
N PRO A 54 -9.35 6.39 6.37
CA PRO A 54 -9.03 5.24 5.53
C PRO A 54 -8.24 4.24 6.37
N HIS A 55 -8.63 2.96 6.32
CA HIS A 55 -8.01 1.94 7.16
C HIS A 55 -7.28 0.88 6.31
N GLY A 56 -8.03 0.10 5.53
CA GLY A 56 -7.49 -0.89 4.60
C GLY A 56 -7.26 -0.31 3.21
N VAL A 57 -6.17 -0.72 2.54
CA VAL A 57 -5.90 -0.38 1.14
C VAL A 57 -5.39 -1.61 0.40
N ALA A 58 -5.80 -1.77 -0.86
CA ALA A 58 -5.37 -2.89 -1.71
C ALA A 58 -5.25 -2.45 -3.18
N MET A 59 -4.22 -2.92 -3.86
CA MET A 59 -3.99 -2.63 -5.27
C MET A 59 -4.69 -3.66 -6.15
N SER A 60 -5.23 -3.23 -7.29
CA SER A 60 -5.68 -4.15 -8.34
C SER A 60 -4.49 -4.95 -8.91
N ALA A 61 -4.75 -6.16 -9.41
CA ALA A 61 -3.69 -7.02 -9.97
C ALA A 61 -2.92 -6.36 -11.14
N ASP A 62 -3.60 -5.52 -11.93
CA ASP A 62 -3.00 -4.75 -13.02
C ASP A 62 -2.25 -3.47 -12.56
N GLY A 63 -2.30 -3.12 -11.28
CA GLY A 63 -1.65 -1.94 -10.71
C GLY A 63 -2.33 -0.60 -11.04
N GLN A 64 -3.53 -0.61 -11.63
CA GLN A 64 -4.17 0.61 -12.16
C GLN A 64 -5.13 1.27 -11.17
N THR A 65 -5.68 0.51 -10.22
CA THR A 65 -6.71 0.99 -9.27
C THR A 65 -6.34 0.62 -7.85
N LEU A 66 -6.28 1.62 -6.98
CA LEU A 66 -6.16 1.41 -5.54
C LEU A 66 -7.55 1.42 -4.91
N TYR A 67 -7.90 0.35 -4.21
CA TYR A 67 -9.13 0.25 -3.44
C TYR A 67 -8.88 0.60 -1.98
N VAL A 68 -9.86 1.27 -1.36
CA VAL A 68 -9.77 1.80 0.00
C VAL A 68 -11.01 1.40 0.78
N ALA A 69 -10.79 0.81 1.95
CA ALA A 69 -11.80 0.71 2.99
C ALA A 69 -11.84 2.04 3.75
N ASP A 70 -12.83 2.86 3.42
CA ASP A 70 -13.04 4.21 3.94
C ASP A 70 -13.87 4.12 5.23
N GLU A 71 -13.20 3.77 6.34
CA GLU A 71 -13.82 3.21 7.55
C GLU A 71 -14.94 4.10 8.10
N ASN A 72 -14.65 5.38 8.34
CA ASN A 72 -15.61 6.30 8.96
C ASN A 72 -16.67 6.80 7.99
N ASN A 73 -16.48 6.57 6.68
CA ASN A 73 -17.49 6.82 5.66
C ASN A 73 -18.30 5.57 5.31
N HIS A 74 -18.03 4.41 5.92
CA HIS A 74 -18.79 3.18 5.72
C HIS A 74 -18.87 2.73 4.24
N ARG A 75 -17.76 2.91 3.51
CA ARG A 75 -17.71 2.70 2.05
C ARG A 75 -16.45 1.97 1.61
N VAL A 76 -16.57 1.31 0.46
CA VAL A 76 -15.43 0.90 -0.35
C VAL A 76 -15.26 1.91 -1.48
N ARG A 77 -14.06 2.48 -1.61
CA ARG A 77 -13.71 3.49 -2.61
C ARG A 77 -12.67 2.92 -3.57
N ALA A 78 -12.66 3.44 -4.79
CA ALA A 78 -11.66 3.14 -5.82
C ALA A 78 -10.97 4.42 -6.25
N ILE A 79 -9.66 4.35 -6.42
CA ILE A 79 -8.80 5.43 -6.91
C ILE A 79 -8.14 4.94 -8.20
N SER A 80 -8.58 5.47 -9.34
CA SER A 80 -7.91 5.21 -10.62
C SER A 80 -6.64 6.06 -10.69
N LEU A 81 -5.48 5.38 -10.70
CA LEU A 81 -4.18 6.05 -10.67
C LEU A 81 -3.84 6.74 -12.00
N SER A 82 -4.33 6.21 -13.13
CA SER A 82 -4.08 6.79 -14.45
C SER A 82 -4.93 8.03 -14.73
N THR A 83 -6.17 8.08 -14.23
CA THR A 83 -7.06 9.23 -14.47
C THR A 83 -7.13 10.19 -13.28
N GLY A 84 -6.58 9.82 -12.13
CA GLY A 84 -6.68 10.60 -10.91
C GLY A 84 -8.12 10.79 -10.42
N LYS A 85 -8.98 9.77 -10.59
CA LYS A 85 -10.39 9.83 -10.20
C LYS A 85 -10.64 8.93 -8.99
N VAL A 86 -11.36 9.45 -8.00
CA VAL A 86 -11.89 8.72 -6.85
C VAL A 86 -13.39 8.51 -7.02
N SER A 87 -13.86 7.28 -6.84
CA SER A 87 -15.27 6.92 -6.92
C SER A 87 -15.66 5.89 -5.86
N THR A 88 -16.94 5.87 -5.48
CA THR A 88 -17.50 4.82 -4.63
C THR A 88 -17.78 3.54 -5.42
N VAL A 89 -17.30 2.41 -4.90
CA VAL A 89 -17.60 1.07 -5.43
C VAL A 89 -18.89 0.55 -4.81
N ALA A 90 -19.00 0.62 -3.48
CA ALA A 90 -20.16 0.19 -2.71
C ALA A 90 -20.24 0.88 -1.35
N GLY A 91 -21.44 0.90 -0.77
CA GLY A 91 -21.74 1.56 0.51
C GLY A 91 -22.50 2.88 0.34
N ASP A 92 -23.52 3.10 1.15
CA ASP A 92 -24.34 4.33 1.18
C ASP A 92 -23.91 5.34 2.26
N GLY A 93 -23.01 4.95 3.17
CA GLY A 93 -22.60 5.74 4.32
C GLY A 93 -23.36 5.45 5.61
N THR A 94 -24.31 4.52 5.61
CA THR A 94 -25.02 4.06 6.79
C THR A 94 -24.23 2.93 7.45
N ALA A 95 -23.99 3.03 8.75
CA ALA A 95 -23.30 1.99 9.53
C ALA A 95 -24.19 0.76 9.72
N ALA A 96 -24.11 -0.20 8.79
CA ALA A 96 -24.87 -1.44 8.83
C ALA A 96 -24.19 -2.52 7.98
N THR A 97 -24.62 -3.78 8.09
CA THR A 97 -24.10 -4.88 7.26
C THR A 97 -25.23 -5.42 6.42
N VAL A 98 -25.33 -4.96 5.18
CA VAL A 98 -26.43 -5.30 4.28
C VAL A 98 -25.87 -5.63 2.90
N ASP A 99 -26.26 -6.80 2.38
CA ASP A 99 -25.94 -7.24 1.04
C ASP A 99 -26.68 -6.38 0.00
N GLY A 100 -26.09 -6.24 -1.19
CA GLY A 100 -26.69 -5.44 -2.25
C GLY A 100 -25.69 -5.03 -3.31
N GLN A 101 -26.13 -4.16 -4.22
CA GLN A 101 -25.28 -3.66 -5.30
C GLN A 101 -24.99 -2.16 -5.13
N GLY A 102 -23.72 -1.79 -5.23
CA GLY A 102 -23.27 -0.41 -5.18
C GLY A 102 -23.70 0.29 -3.89
N THR A 103 -24.44 1.38 -4.01
CA THR A 103 -24.97 2.13 -2.86
C THR A 103 -26.20 1.48 -2.21
N SER A 104 -26.66 0.32 -2.68
CA SER A 104 -27.67 -0.46 -1.95
C SER A 104 -27.05 -1.40 -0.91
N ALA A 105 -25.76 -1.70 -1.05
CA ALA A 105 -25.01 -2.42 -0.03
C ALA A 105 -24.58 -1.48 1.10
N GLN A 106 -24.40 -2.02 2.31
CA GLN A 106 -23.96 -1.27 3.48
C GLN A 106 -22.79 -1.96 4.18
N PHE A 107 -21.89 -1.17 4.72
CA PHE A 107 -20.75 -1.62 5.53
C PHE A 107 -20.79 -0.94 6.90
N ASN A 108 -20.42 -1.65 7.96
CA ASN A 108 -20.22 -1.03 9.26
C ASN A 108 -18.72 -0.96 9.54
N ARG A 109 -18.14 0.22 9.34
CA ARG A 109 -16.69 0.48 9.56
C ARG A 109 -15.79 -0.56 8.87
N PRO A 110 -15.78 -0.63 7.52
CA PRO A 110 -14.92 -1.57 6.82
C PRO A 110 -13.46 -1.30 7.20
N LYS A 111 -12.80 -2.30 7.78
CA LYS A 111 -11.46 -2.19 8.37
C LYS A 111 -10.38 -2.60 7.37
N SER A 112 -10.62 -3.68 6.63
CA SER A 112 -9.67 -4.21 5.66
C SER A 112 -10.36 -4.46 4.32
N ILE A 113 -9.58 -4.32 3.25
CA ILE A 113 -9.94 -4.76 1.91
C ILE A 113 -8.74 -5.52 1.34
N SER A 114 -8.98 -6.63 0.64
CA SER A 114 -8.01 -7.34 -0.17
C SER A 114 -8.61 -7.61 -1.55
N VAL A 115 -7.78 -7.61 -2.59
CA VAL A 115 -8.20 -7.86 -3.97
C VAL A 115 -7.58 -9.18 -4.41
N ASP A 116 -8.37 -9.98 -5.11
CA ASP A 116 -7.92 -11.25 -5.68
C ASP A 116 -6.81 -11.01 -6.73
N PRO A 117 -5.58 -11.52 -6.49
CA PRO A 117 -4.44 -11.32 -7.38
C PRO A 117 -4.56 -12.09 -8.71
N SER A 118 -5.45 -13.09 -8.80
CA SER A 118 -5.70 -13.83 -10.05
C SER A 118 -6.37 -12.97 -11.14
N GLY A 119 -6.92 -11.81 -10.76
CA GLY A 119 -7.61 -10.90 -11.67
C GLY A 119 -9.11 -11.17 -11.83
N SER A 120 -9.72 -12.00 -10.97
CA SER A 120 -11.17 -12.29 -11.02
C SER A 120 -12.06 -11.06 -10.81
N GLY A 121 -11.51 -9.95 -10.30
CA GLY A 121 -12.28 -8.76 -9.90
C GLY A 121 -13.03 -8.93 -8.58
N THR A 122 -12.71 -9.96 -7.80
CA THR A 122 -13.23 -10.17 -6.45
C THR A 122 -12.37 -9.42 -5.43
N ALA A 123 -13.01 -8.85 -4.41
CA ALA A 123 -12.37 -8.39 -3.19
C ALA A 123 -13.04 -8.98 -1.95
N LEU A 124 -12.29 -9.08 -0.85
CA LEU A 124 -12.86 -9.34 0.48
C LEU A 124 -12.74 -8.09 1.33
N VAL A 125 -13.79 -7.82 2.10
CA VAL A 125 -13.88 -6.72 3.05
C VAL A 125 -14.26 -7.29 4.40
N THR A 126 -13.56 -6.84 5.45
CA THR A 126 -13.88 -7.26 6.83
C THR A 126 -14.16 -6.06 7.72
N SER A 127 -14.98 -6.30 8.74
CA SER A 127 -15.20 -5.38 9.84
C SER A 127 -15.12 -6.12 11.16
N HIS A 128 -14.38 -5.55 12.11
CA HIS A 128 -14.27 -6.04 13.47
C HIS A 128 -15.54 -5.82 14.30
N VAL A 129 -16.45 -4.95 13.84
CA VAL A 129 -17.75 -4.70 14.50
C VAL A 129 -18.84 -5.60 13.92
N SER A 130 -18.73 -5.95 12.63
CA SER A 130 -19.74 -6.80 11.99
C SER A 130 -19.51 -8.30 12.20
N HIS A 131 -18.28 -8.74 12.53
CA HIS A 131 -17.95 -10.17 12.70
C HIS A 131 -18.15 -11.02 11.45
N VAL A 132 -18.06 -10.40 10.26
CA VAL A 132 -18.23 -11.08 8.97
C VAL A 132 -17.10 -10.75 8.00
N VAL A 133 -16.93 -11.63 7.02
CA VAL A 133 -16.17 -11.38 5.79
C VAL A 133 -17.17 -11.19 4.66
N GLN A 134 -17.18 -10.01 4.04
CA GLN A 134 -18.01 -9.70 2.88
C GLN A 134 -17.19 -9.82 1.59
N LYS A 135 -17.76 -10.45 0.57
CA LYS A 135 -17.22 -10.52 -0.78
C LYS A 135 -17.79 -9.39 -1.62
N VAL A 136 -16.93 -8.70 -2.35
CA VAL A 136 -17.29 -7.58 -3.24
C VAL A 136 -16.84 -7.90 -4.66
N MET A 137 -17.76 -7.85 -5.62
CA MET A 137 -17.44 -7.89 -7.05
C MET A 137 -17.16 -6.46 -7.52
N LEU A 138 -15.90 -6.12 -7.75
CA LEU A 138 -15.43 -4.74 -7.92
C LEU A 138 -16.02 -4.05 -9.14
N ALA A 139 -16.25 -4.79 -10.23
CA ALA A 139 -16.79 -4.24 -11.47
C ALA A 139 -18.29 -3.89 -11.38
N SER A 140 -19.06 -4.67 -10.62
CA SER A 140 -20.52 -4.49 -10.50
C SER A 140 -20.94 -3.80 -9.20
N GLY A 141 -20.05 -3.74 -8.21
CA GLY A 141 -20.35 -3.27 -6.86
C GLY A 141 -21.22 -4.24 -6.06
N ASN A 142 -21.40 -5.49 -6.51
CA ASN A 142 -22.21 -6.47 -5.77
C ASN A 142 -21.49 -6.93 -4.50
N VAL A 143 -22.15 -6.84 -3.36
CA VAL A 143 -21.65 -7.19 -2.03
C VAL A 143 -22.52 -8.29 -1.44
N THR A 144 -21.86 -9.34 -0.93
CA THR A 144 -22.51 -10.46 -0.22
C THR A 144 -21.70 -10.86 1.01
N VAL A 145 -22.34 -11.22 2.11
CA VAL A 145 -21.66 -11.91 3.22
C VAL A 145 -21.17 -13.27 2.73
N LEU A 146 -19.86 -13.51 2.78
CA LEU A 146 -19.25 -14.79 2.40
C LEU A 146 -19.22 -15.77 3.58
N ALA A 147 -18.89 -15.28 4.77
CA ALA A 147 -18.88 -16.07 6.00
C ALA A 147 -19.03 -15.18 7.25
N GLY A 148 -19.44 -15.78 8.36
CA GLY A 148 -19.69 -15.11 9.63
C GLY A 148 -21.16 -14.80 9.88
N VAL A 149 -21.45 -14.31 11.09
CA VAL A 149 -22.80 -13.90 11.51
C VAL A 149 -22.74 -12.47 12.04
N VAL A 150 -23.61 -11.61 11.51
CA VAL A 150 -23.61 -10.18 11.85
C VAL A 150 -23.91 -9.98 13.33
N GLY A 151 -22.99 -9.32 14.04
CA GLY A 151 -23.16 -8.98 15.46
C GLY A 151 -22.89 -10.12 16.44
N GLU A 152 -22.47 -11.29 15.96
CA GLU A 152 -22.16 -12.45 16.82
C GLU A 152 -20.66 -12.75 16.85
N ALA A 153 -19.96 -12.11 17.79
CA ALA A 153 -18.56 -12.41 18.07
C ALA A 153 -18.40 -13.81 18.69
N ALA A 154 -17.75 -14.73 17.97
CA ALA A 154 -17.37 -16.04 18.49
C ALA A 154 -16.28 -16.67 17.62
N HIS A 155 -15.61 -17.70 18.11
CA HIS A 155 -14.65 -18.49 17.34
C HIS A 155 -15.26 -19.84 16.97
N LEU A 156 -15.68 -20.02 15.71
CA LEU A 156 -16.25 -21.28 15.24
C LEU A 156 -15.92 -21.53 13.76
N ASP A 157 -15.30 -22.68 13.47
CA ASP A 157 -15.12 -23.19 12.10
C ASP A 157 -16.46 -23.66 11.52
N GLY A 158 -16.60 -23.59 10.20
CA GLY A 158 -17.84 -23.95 9.52
C GLY A 158 -17.95 -23.32 8.14
N THR A 159 -19.12 -23.39 7.53
CA THR A 159 -19.34 -22.83 6.18
C THR A 159 -20.34 -21.69 6.22
N GLY A 160 -20.00 -20.56 5.59
CA GLY A 160 -20.89 -19.41 5.49
C GLY A 160 -21.28 -18.86 6.86
N THR A 161 -22.58 -18.81 7.15
CA THR A 161 -23.13 -18.34 8.43
C THR A 161 -23.00 -19.36 9.57
N ASN A 162 -22.53 -20.59 9.30
CA ASN A 162 -22.21 -21.54 10.36
C ASN A 162 -20.81 -21.30 10.95
N ALA A 163 -19.94 -20.57 10.23
CA ALA A 163 -18.69 -20.06 10.78
C ALA A 163 -18.96 -18.77 11.57
N LYS A 164 -18.17 -18.54 12.62
CA LYS A 164 -18.20 -17.29 13.41
C LYS A 164 -16.80 -16.74 13.58
N PHE A 165 -16.69 -15.41 13.52
CA PHE A 165 -15.45 -14.67 13.69
C PHE A 165 -15.49 -13.86 15.00
N SER A 166 -14.40 -13.85 15.75
CA SER A 166 -14.27 -13.07 16.99
C SER A 166 -14.10 -11.60 16.65
N THR A 167 -12.98 -11.21 16.04
CA THR A 167 -12.79 -9.85 15.50
C THR A 167 -11.91 -9.89 14.24
N PRO A 168 -12.49 -10.11 13.06
CA PRO A 168 -11.71 -10.22 11.83
C PRO A 168 -11.03 -8.88 11.52
N SER A 169 -9.76 -8.98 11.10
CA SER A 169 -8.79 -7.90 11.19
C SER A 169 -8.21 -7.53 9.83
N ASN A 170 -7.72 -8.53 9.10
CA ASN A 170 -7.22 -8.45 7.73
C ASN A 170 -7.62 -9.70 6.95
N THR A 171 -7.67 -9.56 5.61
CA THR A 171 -7.74 -10.69 4.69
C THR A 171 -6.61 -10.61 3.68
N ILE A 172 -6.15 -11.76 3.19
CA ILE A 172 -5.22 -11.85 2.05
C ILE A 172 -5.52 -13.10 1.23
N PHE A 173 -5.64 -12.97 -0.09
CA PHE A 173 -5.88 -14.10 -0.99
C PHE A 173 -4.62 -14.94 -1.20
N THR A 174 -4.80 -16.22 -1.50
CA THR A 174 -3.79 -17.04 -2.17
C THR A 174 -3.56 -16.53 -3.60
N SER A 175 -2.39 -16.83 -4.17
CA SER A 175 -2.01 -16.39 -5.51
C SER A 175 -2.98 -16.83 -6.62
N ASP A 176 -3.66 -17.97 -6.43
CA ASP A 176 -4.68 -18.51 -7.34
C ASP A 176 -6.10 -17.94 -7.11
N GLY A 177 -6.31 -17.14 -6.05
CA GLY A 177 -7.60 -16.55 -5.71
C GLY A 177 -8.63 -17.52 -5.10
N GLN A 178 -8.26 -18.79 -4.88
CA GLN A 178 -9.21 -19.83 -4.47
C GLN A 178 -9.46 -19.84 -2.97
N LYS A 179 -8.49 -19.36 -2.19
CA LYS A 179 -8.59 -19.22 -0.74
C LYS A 179 -8.16 -17.81 -0.32
N ALA A 180 -8.50 -17.47 0.92
CA ALA A 180 -7.88 -16.34 1.61
C ALA A 180 -7.57 -16.72 3.06
N TYR A 181 -6.64 -16.01 3.66
CA TYR A 181 -6.40 -16.05 5.10
C TYR A 181 -7.09 -14.85 5.75
N VAL A 182 -7.60 -15.05 6.96
CA VAL A 182 -8.22 -14.03 7.79
C VAL A 182 -7.48 -13.98 9.12
N SER A 183 -6.94 -12.84 9.49
CA SER A 183 -6.43 -12.64 10.85
C SER A 183 -7.58 -12.21 11.77
N GLU A 184 -7.58 -12.73 12.98
CA GLU A 184 -8.58 -12.45 14.00
C GLU A 184 -7.91 -12.15 15.33
N TRP A 185 -8.54 -11.30 16.15
CA TRP A 185 -8.08 -11.09 17.52
C TRP A 185 -9.22 -11.16 18.55
N GLY A 186 -8.88 -11.09 19.83
CA GLY A 186 -9.82 -11.16 20.95
C GLY A 186 -9.89 -12.56 21.55
N SER A 187 -11.07 -13.18 21.53
CA SER A 187 -11.27 -14.55 22.05
C SER A 187 -10.70 -15.66 21.16
N GLY A 188 -10.23 -15.32 19.96
CA GLY A 188 -9.58 -16.22 19.00
C GLY A 188 -8.52 -15.44 18.25
N ASP A 189 -7.38 -15.23 18.91
CA ASP A 189 -6.19 -14.63 18.29
C ASP A 189 -5.60 -15.62 17.28
N ASP A 190 -6.20 -15.70 16.10
CA ASP A 190 -5.99 -16.82 15.18
C ASP A 190 -5.78 -16.35 13.75
N ILE A 191 -5.22 -17.24 12.93
CA ILE A 191 -5.31 -17.13 11.47
C ILE A 191 -6.28 -18.20 10.99
N ARG A 192 -7.30 -17.77 10.27
CA ARG A 192 -8.28 -18.66 9.63
C ARG A 192 -8.01 -18.73 8.14
N THR A 193 -8.38 -19.85 7.53
CA THR A 193 -8.48 -20.01 6.09
C THR A 193 -9.94 -19.92 5.68
N ILE A 194 -10.23 -19.24 4.57
CA ILE A 194 -11.55 -19.26 3.93
C ILE A 194 -11.43 -19.73 2.48
N VAL A 195 -12.28 -20.68 2.08
CA VAL A 195 -12.41 -21.10 0.68
C VAL A 195 -13.41 -20.18 -0.02
N ILE A 196 -12.97 -19.48 -1.06
CA ILE A 196 -13.72 -18.37 -1.67
C ILE A 196 -15.01 -18.83 -2.38
N ALA A 197 -15.00 -20.05 -2.91
CA ALA A 197 -16.15 -20.60 -3.65
C ALA A 197 -17.27 -21.08 -2.72
N THR A 198 -16.94 -21.58 -1.53
CA THR A 198 -17.90 -22.24 -0.61
C THR A 198 -18.17 -21.42 0.65
N GLY A 199 -17.28 -20.50 1.02
CA GLY A 199 -17.31 -19.83 2.32
C GLY A 199 -16.94 -20.77 3.49
N GLU A 200 -16.29 -21.90 3.21
CA GLU A 200 -15.76 -22.81 4.24
C GLU A 200 -14.61 -22.14 4.98
N VAL A 201 -14.69 -22.10 6.31
CA VAL A 201 -13.73 -21.49 7.23
C VAL A 201 -13.14 -22.57 8.12
N SER A 202 -11.81 -22.61 8.22
CA SER A 202 -11.05 -23.50 9.10
C SER A 202 -9.91 -22.75 9.80
N THR A 203 -9.54 -23.13 11.02
CA THR A 203 -8.36 -22.55 11.69
C THR A 203 -7.05 -23.08 11.09
N LEU A 204 -6.15 -22.16 10.72
CA LEU A 204 -4.78 -22.46 10.26
C LEU A 204 -3.79 -22.43 11.41
N VAL A 205 -3.85 -21.38 12.23
CA VAL A 205 -3.02 -21.20 13.44
C VAL A 205 -3.88 -20.67 14.55
N ASP A 206 -3.73 -21.26 15.73
CA ASP A 206 -4.34 -20.80 16.97
C ASP A 206 -3.25 -20.16 17.86
N PHE A 207 -3.36 -18.87 18.17
CA PHE A 207 -2.44 -18.20 19.10
C PHE A 207 -3.03 -18.00 20.49
N THR A 208 -4.20 -18.54 20.83
CA THR A 208 -4.88 -18.31 22.12
C THR A 208 -4.00 -18.68 23.32
N SER A 209 -3.15 -19.71 23.21
CA SER A 209 -2.19 -20.09 24.26
C SER A 209 -1.04 -19.10 24.45
N SER A 210 -0.84 -18.18 23.49
CA SER A 210 0.23 -17.18 23.48
C SER A 210 -0.17 -15.87 24.16
N GLY A 211 -1.40 -15.79 24.71
CA GLY A 211 -1.98 -14.55 25.22
C GLY A 211 -2.53 -13.66 24.10
N ASN A 212 -2.85 -12.41 24.44
CA ASN A 212 -3.42 -11.46 23.48
C ASN A 212 -2.33 -10.89 22.57
N VAL A 213 -1.99 -11.61 21.50
CA VAL A 213 -0.96 -11.26 20.51
C VAL A 213 -1.49 -10.37 19.38
N ASN A 214 -2.80 -10.40 19.11
CA ASN A 214 -3.50 -9.57 18.13
C ASN A 214 -2.86 -9.59 16.72
N PRO A 215 -3.06 -10.67 15.93
CA PRO A 215 -2.56 -10.74 14.57
C PRO A 215 -3.25 -9.69 13.68
N GLY A 216 -2.43 -8.83 13.10
CA GLY A 216 -2.81 -7.67 12.31
C GLY A 216 -2.76 -7.95 10.81
N GLY A 217 -2.00 -7.12 10.08
CA GLY A 217 -1.84 -7.27 8.65
C GLY A 217 -0.95 -8.46 8.28
N MET A 218 -1.24 -9.04 7.13
CA MET A 218 -0.55 -10.21 6.61
C MET A 218 0.02 -9.94 5.22
N ALA A 219 1.10 -10.63 4.88
CA ALA A 219 1.60 -10.75 3.50
C ALA A 219 1.93 -12.22 3.20
N LEU A 220 1.74 -12.64 1.96
CA LEU A 220 1.94 -14.02 1.55
C LEU A 220 3.10 -14.13 0.55
N SER A 221 3.99 -15.11 0.73
CA SER A 221 5.08 -15.35 -0.22
C SER A 221 4.53 -15.68 -1.62
N ALA A 222 5.34 -15.46 -2.65
CA ALA A 222 4.91 -15.63 -4.05
C ALA A 222 4.49 -17.06 -4.42
N ASP A 223 4.92 -18.05 -3.63
CA ASP A 223 4.60 -19.46 -3.77
C ASP A 223 3.53 -19.94 -2.76
N ASP A 224 2.90 -19.00 -2.03
CA ASP A 224 1.90 -19.23 -0.98
C ASP A 224 2.36 -20.13 0.19
N SER A 225 3.66 -20.40 0.32
CA SER A 225 4.20 -21.32 1.33
C SER A 225 4.41 -20.68 2.71
N LEU A 226 4.65 -19.37 2.75
CA LEU A 226 4.93 -18.60 3.95
C LEU A 226 3.97 -17.41 4.09
N LEU A 227 3.30 -17.33 5.23
CA LEU A 227 2.46 -16.22 5.61
C LEU A 227 3.15 -15.38 6.68
N TYR A 228 3.47 -14.14 6.36
CA TYR A 228 4.04 -13.17 7.29
C TYR A 228 2.92 -12.43 8.01
N VAL A 229 3.04 -12.28 9.32
CA VAL A 229 1.98 -11.71 10.17
C VAL A 229 2.57 -10.67 11.09
N ALA A 230 2.01 -9.46 11.08
CA ALA A 230 2.29 -8.45 12.09
C ALA A 230 1.54 -8.77 13.38
N MET A 231 2.25 -8.93 14.49
CA MET A 231 1.66 -9.21 15.81
C MET A 231 1.59 -7.91 16.60
N SER A 232 0.42 -7.26 16.58
CA SER A 232 0.27 -5.87 17.01
C SER A 232 0.46 -5.64 18.51
N ASN A 233 0.16 -6.61 19.38
CA ASN A 233 0.22 -6.41 20.83
C ASN A 233 1.54 -6.89 21.45
N VAL A 234 2.35 -7.62 20.69
CA VAL A 234 3.65 -8.13 21.13
C VAL A 234 4.82 -7.54 20.33
N ASP A 235 4.55 -6.62 19.41
CA ASP A 235 5.54 -5.85 18.64
C ASP A 235 6.54 -6.72 17.86
N LYS A 236 6.02 -7.71 17.12
CA LYS A 236 6.83 -8.65 16.33
C LYS A 236 6.26 -8.86 14.94
N ILE A 237 7.12 -9.30 14.03
CA ILE A 237 6.72 -9.94 12.78
C ILE A 237 7.04 -11.44 12.91
N GLN A 238 6.03 -12.27 12.69
CA GLN A 238 6.16 -13.73 12.68
C GLN A 238 5.89 -14.28 11.28
N VAL A 239 6.37 -15.50 11.04
CA VAL A 239 6.17 -16.25 9.80
C VAL A 239 5.48 -17.55 10.15
N VAL A 240 4.40 -17.85 9.44
CA VAL A 240 3.69 -19.11 9.50
C VAL A 240 4.05 -19.91 8.25
N THR A 241 4.51 -21.13 8.44
CA THR A 241 4.61 -22.11 7.35
C THR A 241 3.21 -22.65 7.06
N VAL A 242 2.62 -22.27 5.92
CA VAL A 242 1.20 -22.53 5.61
C VAL A 242 0.87 -24.02 5.65
N ALA A 243 1.76 -24.88 5.14
CA ALA A 243 1.50 -26.31 5.06
C ALA A 243 1.42 -27.00 6.44
N THR A 244 2.04 -26.44 7.47
CA THR A 244 2.18 -27.07 8.79
C THR A 244 1.59 -26.25 9.94
N GLY A 245 1.27 -24.98 9.71
CA GLY A 245 0.91 -24.02 10.76
C GLY A 245 2.10 -23.64 11.68
N ALA A 246 3.33 -24.08 11.37
CA ALA A 246 4.48 -23.82 12.22
C ALA A 246 4.84 -22.32 12.22
N VAL A 247 5.00 -21.75 13.42
CA VAL A 247 5.28 -20.32 13.60
C VAL A 247 6.72 -20.10 14.03
N VAL A 248 7.39 -19.14 13.38
CA VAL A 248 8.70 -18.63 13.80
C VAL A 248 8.69 -17.11 13.86
N THR A 249 9.50 -16.53 14.74
CA THR A 249 9.73 -15.09 14.76
C THR A 249 10.70 -14.71 13.63
N LEU A 250 10.34 -13.70 12.83
CA LEU A 250 11.25 -13.08 11.86
C LEU A 250 11.99 -11.88 12.46
N ALA A 251 11.27 -11.00 13.15
CA ALA A 251 11.83 -9.75 13.69
C ALA A 251 11.09 -9.30 14.96
N GLU A 252 11.82 -8.70 15.91
CA GLU A 252 11.29 -8.29 17.23
C GLU A 252 11.66 -6.86 17.65
N THR A 253 12.38 -6.11 16.80
CA THR A 253 12.88 -4.78 17.15
C THR A 253 12.34 -3.73 16.20
N GLY A 254 12.21 -2.50 16.70
CA GLY A 254 11.76 -1.36 15.89
C GLY A 254 10.26 -1.35 15.56
N PHE A 255 9.45 -2.15 16.24
CA PHE A 255 7.99 -2.15 16.09
C PHE A 255 7.30 -1.49 17.28
N ASN A 256 6.17 -0.83 17.00
CA ASN A 256 5.24 -0.31 18.00
C ASN A 256 3.83 -0.37 17.39
N ALA A 257 3.04 -1.35 17.80
CA ALA A 257 1.78 -1.77 17.23
C ALA A 257 1.84 -1.92 15.69
N PRO A 258 2.67 -2.84 15.15
CA PRO A 258 2.76 -3.08 13.71
C PRO A 258 1.40 -3.55 13.17
N ARG A 259 0.95 -3.01 12.03
CA ARG A 259 -0.36 -3.28 11.43
C ARG A 259 -0.24 -3.84 10.03
N GLY A 260 -0.49 -3.04 9.00
CA GLY A 260 -0.45 -3.51 7.62
C GLY A 260 0.95 -4.00 7.27
N LEU A 261 0.99 -5.00 6.40
CA LEU A 261 2.21 -5.65 5.96
C LEU A 261 2.13 -5.81 4.44
N VAL A 262 3.23 -5.61 3.72
CA VAL A 262 3.30 -5.89 2.29
C VAL A 262 4.68 -6.40 1.92
N LEU A 263 4.74 -7.40 1.05
CA LEU A 263 5.98 -7.85 0.43
C LEU A 263 6.28 -6.99 -0.80
N VAL A 264 7.54 -6.58 -0.91
CA VAL A 264 8.07 -5.86 -2.06
C VAL A 264 9.37 -6.51 -2.52
N ALA A 265 9.93 -6.02 -3.62
CA ALA A 265 11.26 -6.43 -4.09
C ALA A 265 11.36 -7.93 -4.42
N ALA A 266 10.33 -8.49 -5.04
CA ALA A 266 10.19 -9.93 -5.28
C ALA A 266 10.30 -10.76 -3.99
N GLY A 267 9.70 -10.26 -2.90
CA GLY A 267 9.61 -10.97 -1.62
C GLY A 267 10.85 -10.85 -0.72
N LYS A 268 11.80 -9.97 -1.05
CA LYS A 268 13.04 -9.80 -0.27
C LYS A 268 12.89 -8.83 0.90
N LEU A 269 11.93 -7.91 0.81
CA LEU A 269 11.62 -6.94 1.86
C LEU A 269 10.14 -7.01 2.22
N LEU A 270 9.87 -6.92 3.52
CA LEU A 270 8.56 -6.58 4.06
C LEU A 270 8.54 -5.12 4.45
N ILE A 271 7.45 -4.42 4.14
CA ILE A 271 7.19 -3.10 4.71
C ILE A 271 5.99 -3.21 5.63
N THR A 272 6.11 -2.64 6.82
CA THR A 272 5.04 -2.60 7.82
C THR A 272 4.74 -1.18 8.27
N ALA A 273 3.48 -0.92 8.59
CA ALA A 273 3.04 0.32 9.22
C ALA A 273 3.04 0.16 10.74
N ASN A 274 3.86 0.95 11.44
CA ASN A 274 3.85 1.02 12.89
C ASN A 274 2.87 2.09 13.35
N LYS A 275 1.70 1.65 13.81
CA LYS A 275 0.62 2.55 14.22
C LYS A 275 1.03 3.40 15.42
N GLY A 276 1.73 2.79 16.39
CA GLY A 276 2.09 3.44 17.65
C GLY A 276 3.21 4.47 17.50
N SER A 277 4.17 4.24 16.60
CA SER A 277 5.27 5.19 16.35
C SER A 277 5.05 6.12 15.16
N HIS A 278 3.97 5.97 14.40
CA HIS A 278 3.68 6.76 13.19
C HIS A 278 4.74 6.62 12.09
N THR A 279 5.34 5.44 11.98
CA THR A 279 6.42 5.17 11.03
C THR A 279 6.09 4.01 10.09
N LEU A 280 6.84 3.94 8.99
CA LEU A 280 6.93 2.75 8.15
C LEU A 280 8.29 2.10 8.42
N MET A 281 8.29 0.79 8.66
CA MET A 281 9.51 0.00 8.86
C MET A 281 9.68 -0.99 7.71
N ALA A 282 10.90 -1.12 7.21
CA ALA A 282 11.30 -2.19 6.33
C ALA A 282 11.93 -3.34 7.13
N VAL A 283 11.69 -4.58 6.73
CA VAL A 283 12.29 -5.79 7.31
C VAL A 283 12.88 -6.63 6.18
N VAL A 284 14.16 -6.99 6.29
CA VAL A 284 14.81 -7.89 5.34
C VAL A 284 14.37 -9.32 5.65
N VAL A 285 13.69 -9.94 4.70
CA VAL A 285 13.06 -11.26 4.89
C VAL A 285 14.09 -12.34 5.21
N ALA A 286 15.30 -12.26 4.64
CA ALA A 286 16.34 -13.26 4.84
C ALA A 286 17.02 -13.19 6.21
N THR A 287 17.04 -12.02 6.85
CA THR A 287 17.85 -11.77 8.07
C THR A 287 17.03 -11.31 9.27
N GLY A 288 15.80 -10.82 9.06
CA GLY A 288 14.99 -10.17 10.09
C GLY A 288 15.44 -8.75 10.43
N GLU A 289 16.48 -8.22 9.77
CA GLU A 289 16.99 -6.87 10.05
C GLU A 289 15.96 -5.80 9.68
N THR A 290 15.79 -4.82 10.58
CA THR A 290 14.76 -3.78 10.47
C THR A 290 15.36 -2.40 10.21
N TYR A 291 14.68 -1.59 9.41
CA TYR A 291 15.10 -0.23 9.06
C TYR A 291 13.92 0.73 9.07
N LEU A 292 14.12 1.94 9.60
CA LEU A 292 13.13 3.00 9.48
C LEU A 292 13.08 3.49 8.02
N LEU A 293 11.94 3.31 7.37
CA LEU A 293 11.73 3.66 5.97
C LEU A 293 11.27 5.12 5.80
N ALA A 294 10.25 5.50 6.59
CA ALA A 294 9.66 6.83 6.54
C ALA A 294 8.92 7.15 7.85
N GLY A 295 8.72 8.44 8.12
CA GLY A 295 8.14 8.91 9.37
C GLY A 295 9.19 9.12 10.46
N ALA A 296 8.76 9.64 11.61
CA ALA A 296 9.60 9.80 12.79
C ALA A 296 8.87 9.26 14.02
N THR A 297 9.61 8.50 14.83
CA THR A 297 9.09 7.91 16.07
C THR A 297 8.61 8.99 17.02
N ASP A 298 7.40 8.82 17.56
CA ASP A 298 6.75 9.72 18.52
C ASP A 298 6.52 11.16 18.01
N GLU A 299 6.66 11.38 16.70
CA GLU A 299 6.36 12.65 16.05
C GLU A 299 5.23 12.45 15.04
N SER A 300 4.00 12.66 15.51
CA SER A 300 2.82 12.67 14.65
C SER A 300 2.74 13.93 13.79
N GLY A 301 2.12 13.83 12.62
CA GLY A 301 1.77 14.99 11.80
C GLY A 301 1.43 14.60 10.38
N ASN A 302 1.39 15.57 9.47
CA ASN A 302 0.98 15.37 8.06
C ASN A 302 1.98 15.99 7.06
N THR A 303 3.23 16.14 7.46
CA THR A 303 4.27 16.75 6.61
C THR A 303 4.67 15.77 5.50
N ASP A 304 4.71 16.25 4.26
CA ASP A 304 5.33 15.55 3.13
C ASP A 304 6.86 15.75 3.18
N GLY A 305 7.64 14.85 2.58
CA GLY A 305 9.10 14.96 2.63
C GLY A 305 9.82 13.66 2.34
N ALA A 306 11.15 13.69 2.42
CA ALA A 306 11.98 12.50 2.21
C ALA A 306 12.09 11.68 3.50
N GLY A 307 11.74 10.40 3.45
CA GLY A 307 11.94 9.42 4.50
C GLY A 307 11.50 9.91 5.87
N THR A 308 12.47 10.18 6.75
CA THR A 308 12.27 10.60 8.14
C THR A 308 11.89 12.07 8.31
N GLU A 309 11.84 12.86 7.24
CA GLU A 309 11.29 14.23 7.25
C GLU A 309 9.77 14.23 7.12
N ALA A 310 9.20 13.20 6.51
CA ALA A 310 7.75 13.03 6.44
C ALA A 310 7.15 12.75 7.82
N ARG A 311 5.90 13.16 8.03
CA ARG A 311 5.14 12.85 9.24
C ARG A 311 3.82 12.19 8.85
N PHE A 312 3.42 11.20 9.65
CA PHE A 312 2.14 10.52 9.56
C PHE A 312 1.39 10.60 10.88
N GLU A 313 0.12 10.21 10.91
CA GLU A 313 -0.65 10.12 12.14
C GLU A 313 -1.53 8.86 12.15
N GLY A 314 -1.09 7.88 12.95
CA GLY A 314 -1.82 6.64 13.17
C GLY A 314 -1.94 5.74 11.94
N VAL A 315 -0.87 5.62 11.14
CA VAL A 315 -0.79 4.73 9.96
C VAL A 315 -1.39 3.34 10.21
N ARG A 316 -2.17 2.84 9.24
CA ARG A 316 -2.90 1.56 9.38
C ARG A 316 -2.38 0.51 8.41
N TYR A 317 -2.89 0.50 7.18
CA TYR A 317 -2.47 -0.45 6.15
C TYR A 317 -1.73 0.24 5.02
N LEU A 318 -1.04 -0.58 4.24
CA LEU A 318 -0.33 -0.17 3.05
C LEU A 318 -0.52 -1.20 1.94
N ALA A 319 -0.44 -0.73 0.71
CA ALA A 319 -0.41 -1.55 -0.49
C ALA A 319 0.81 -1.15 -1.33
N ALA A 320 1.37 -2.07 -2.10
CA ALA A 320 2.46 -1.79 -3.03
C ALA A 320 1.94 -1.81 -4.47
N SER A 321 2.57 -1.03 -5.35
CA SER A 321 2.44 -1.25 -6.78
C SER A 321 3.08 -2.59 -7.18
N PRO A 322 2.59 -3.29 -8.22
CA PRO A 322 3.14 -4.58 -8.65
C PRO A 322 4.65 -4.52 -8.98
N ASP A 323 5.13 -3.37 -9.45
CA ASP A 323 6.54 -3.12 -9.74
C ASP A 323 7.38 -2.72 -8.52
N SER A 324 6.79 -2.72 -7.31
CA SER A 324 7.43 -2.33 -6.04
C SER A 324 8.04 -0.93 -6.02
N LYS A 325 7.64 -0.02 -6.93
CA LYS A 325 8.15 1.37 -6.92
C LYS A 325 7.40 2.26 -5.95
N TRP A 326 6.11 2.00 -5.75
CA TRP A 326 5.26 2.82 -4.92
C TRP A 326 4.66 2.02 -3.79
N LEU A 327 4.57 2.65 -2.62
CA LEU A 327 3.65 2.27 -1.56
C LEU A 327 2.52 3.28 -1.49
N TYR A 328 1.34 2.80 -1.12
CA TYR A 328 0.17 3.59 -0.81
C TYR A 328 -0.23 3.30 0.61
N VAL A 329 -0.32 4.35 1.44
CA VAL A 329 -0.42 4.23 2.89
C VAL A 329 -1.70 4.90 3.36
N ALA A 330 -2.48 4.16 4.15
CA ALA A 330 -3.64 4.69 4.84
C ALA A 330 -3.19 5.48 6.08
N ASP A 331 -3.14 6.80 5.95
CA ASP A 331 -2.78 7.74 7.01
C ASP A 331 -4.06 8.17 7.73
N PHE A 332 -4.48 7.30 8.64
CA PHE A 332 -5.84 7.22 9.14
C PHE A 332 -6.33 8.50 9.82
N ALA A 333 -5.55 9.04 10.76
CA ALA A 333 -5.98 10.21 11.54
C ALA A 333 -5.86 11.51 10.72
N ASN A 334 -4.93 11.55 9.76
CA ASN A 334 -4.83 12.64 8.79
C ASN A 334 -5.89 12.59 7.68
N HIS A 335 -6.69 11.51 7.62
CA HIS A 335 -7.75 11.31 6.63
C HIS A 335 -7.23 11.37 5.18
N ARG A 336 -6.10 10.70 4.94
CA ARG A 336 -5.38 10.74 3.66
C ARG A 336 -4.92 9.37 3.22
N ILE A 337 -4.79 9.23 1.91
CA ILE A 337 -3.94 8.21 1.31
C ILE A 337 -2.63 8.89 0.93
N ARG A 338 -1.51 8.39 1.46
CA ARG A 338 -0.16 8.88 1.16
C ARG A 338 0.50 7.96 0.14
N SER A 339 1.32 8.50 -0.75
CA SER A 339 2.17 7.75 -1.66
C SER A 339 3.62 7.86 -1.22
N VAL A 340 4.34 6.74 -1.18
CA VAL A 340 5.77 6.69 -0.87
C VAL A 340 6.51 6.08 -2.05
N MET A 341 7.43 6.82 -2.64
CA MET A 341 8.31 6.30 -3.70
C MET A 341 9.46 5.51 -3.05
N LEU A 342 9.52 4.20 -3.28
CA LEU A 342 10.61 3.34 -2.81
C LEU A 342 11.85 3.43 -3.70
N CYS A 343 11.67 3.74 -4.98
CA CYS A 343 12.75 3.80 -5.95
C CYS A 343 12.65 4.98 -6.89
N VAL A 344 13.47 6.00 -6.62
CA VAL A 344 13.74 7.05 -7.60
C VAL A 344 14.70 6.43 -8.62
N GLY A 345 14.20 6.11 -9.83
CA GLY A 345 15.10 5.80 -10.94
C GLY A 345 16.12 6.94 -11.05
N SER A 346 17.40 6.63 -11.25
CA SER A 346 18.41 7.65 -11.47
C SER A 346 17.99 8.48 -12.67
N SER A 347 17.33 9.62 -12.44
CA SER A 347 17.29 10.68 -13.43
C SER A 347 18.74 11.11 -13.56
N SER A 348 19.32 10.91 -14.74
CA SER A 348 20.53 11.61 -15.12
C SER A 348 20.21 13.09 -14.99
N SER A 349 20.60 13.70 -13.88
CA SER A 349 20.68 15.15 -13.75
C SER A 349 21.72 15.61 -14.76
N SER A 350 21.27 15.94 -15.97
CA SER A 350 22.05 16.83 -16.83
C SER A 350 21.98 18.20 -16.18
N SER A 351 22.94 18.48 -15.30
CA SER A 351 23.23 19.84 -14.83
C SER A 351 23.72 20.66 -16.03
N SER A 352 22.78 21.29 -16.73
CA SER A 352 23.10 22.37 -17.64
C SER A 352 23.41 23.63 -16.83
N SER A 353 24.55 24.24 -17.16
CA SER A 353 25.04 25.57 -16.78
C SER A 353 25.85 25.70 -15.48
N ASP A 354 26.98 25.01 -15.43
CA ASP A 354 28.20 25.59 -14.84
C ASP A 354 29.25 25.77 -15.96
N ARG A 355 29.13 26.89 -16.69
CA ARG A 355 30.17 27.36 -17.61
C ARG A 355 30.28 28.87 -17.55
N ALA A 356 30.55 29.39 -16.36
CA ALA A 356 31.13 30.70 -16.19
C ALA A 356 32.56 30.53 -15.61
N THR A 357 33.52 31.14 -16.28
CA THR A 357 34.91 31.39 -15.85
C THR A 357 35.91 30.23 -15.90
N ARG A 358 36.65 30.13 -17.02
CA ARG A 358 38.12 30.21 -16.95
C ARG A 358 38.75 30.54 -18.30
N ARG A 359 39.73 31.44 -18.19
CA ARG A 359 40.44 32.19 -19.22
C ARG A 359 41.31 31.32 -20.14
N GLY A 360 41.38 31.70 -21.42
CA GLY A 360 42.47 31.35 -22.33
C GLY A 360 42.87 32.59 -23.13
N ARG A 361 43.99 33.22 -22.76
CA ARG A 361 44.61 34.32 -23.50
C ARG A 361 45.18 33.78 -24.82
N HIS A 362 44.90 34.45 -25.95
CA HIS A 362 45.91 34.64 -26.99
C HIS A 362 45.73 35.99 -27.68
N ARG A 363 46.87 36.65 -27.86
CA ARG A 363 47.08 38.04 -28.25
C ARG A 363 47.70 38.02 -29.65
N ILE A 364 47.06 38.58 -30.67
CA ILE A 364 47.73 38.98 -31.91
C ILE A 364 47.21 40.36 -32.33
N ARG A 365 48.13 41.32 -32.41
CA ARG A 365 47.97 42.65 -32.99
C ARG A 365 48.06 42.55 -34.52
N ARG A 366 47.29 43.35 -35.26
CA ARG A 366 47.78 44.13 -36.43
C ARG A 366 46.82 45.28 -36.76
N ARG A 367 47.44 46.42 -37.14
CA ARG A 367 46.88 47.75 -37.45
C ARG A 367 46.41 47.84 -38.92
N SER A 368 45.77 48.98 -39.21
CA SER A 368 45.62 49.71 -40.49
C SER A 368 44.29 49.46 -41.20
N ARG A 369 43.62 50.40 -41.88
CA ARG A 369 43.72 51.86 -42.12
C ARG A 369 42.51 52.21 -43.04
N PHE A 370 42.00 53.44 -42.95
CA PHE A 370 41.38 54.27 -44.03
C PHE A 370 39.92 54.06 -44.53
N CYS A 371 39.14 55.13 -44.30
CA CYS A 371 38.34 55.99 -45.22
C CYS A 371 36.94 55.68 -45.77
N ASN A 372 36.08 56.72 -45.59
CA ASN A 372 35.03 57.30 -46.45
C ASN A 372 33.78 56.46 -46.78
N SER A 373 32.56 57.00 -46.93
CA SER A 373 31.99 58.37 -46.88
C SER A 373 30.46 58.27 -47.07
N SER A 374 29.70 59.24 -46.52
CA SER A 374 28.40 59.84 -46.97
C SER A 374 27.24 58.94 -47.45
N TRP A 375 25.96 59.12 -47.09
CA TRP A 375 24.99 60.22 -47.21
C TRP A 375 23.85 59.92 -46.19
N GLY A 376 23.13 60.81 -45.50
CA GLY A 376 22.35 61.99 -45.91
C GLY A 376 20.91 61.85 -45.30
N PRO A 377 20.19 62.93 -44.94
CA PRO A 377 19.24 62.94 -43.81
C PRO A 377 17.76 63.22 -44.17
N GLY A 378 16.89 63.23 -43.14
CA GLY A 378 15.54 63.82 -43.16
C GLY A 378 14.54 62.87 -42.49
N GLY A 379 13.70 63.25 -41.55
CA GLY A 379 13.16 64.53 -41.10
C GLY A 379 11.76 64.21 -40.56
N GLY A 380 11.38 64.76 -39.41
CA GLY A 380 10.08 64.51 -38.75
C GLY A 380 8.86 64.99 -39.57
N PRO A 381 7.65 64.94 -39.01
CA PRO A 381 7.32 65.51 -37.69
C PRO A 381 7.17 64.52 -36.54
#